data_AF-A0AAN5CUZ3-F1
#
_entry.id   AF-A0AAN5CUZ3-F1
#
_cell.length_a   1.000
_cell.length_b   1.000
_cell.length_c   1.000
_cell.angle_alpha   90.00
_cell.angle_beta   90.00
_cell.angle_gamma   90.00
#
_symmetry.space_group_name_H-M   'P 1'
#
loop_
_entity.id
_entity.type
_entity.pdbx_description
1 polymer ?
#
loop_
_entity_poly.entity_id
_entity_poly.type
_entity_poly.pdbx_seq_one_letter_code
_entity_poly.pdbx_strand_id
1 'polypeptide(L)'
;RKRGSRRGEDGEKTKEMRLQCRFRDHFSELPNDCVIDVLTRVNHDDLDEIGAISKKLGELSIICRSKAVKEQCSSLFIAQESATHVFLNIQRDFHRSYWMEMSPKSRSVLFIVGSTSHGNPYVTSKPETYAIPSQQEVISKTIAYRISSVSERFEFTQCMFEWICIDDNMLTLFNRFIRNGSVTNLQGRQCILSVQPNIRERFLELLLSARASTVIVQFDEEIQIVTNDFQNTRKCFSRGYRWVAASIIIICCALTRNSWNICQILRRFQFNFCASTLIFRRIGSLFLLW
;
A
#
# COMPACT_ATOMS: atom_id res chain seq x y z
N ARG A 1 -26.29 77.16 35.29
CA ARG A 1 -24.98 76.48 35.23
C ARG A 1 -25.19 75.04 34.74
N LYS A 2 -25.07 74.76 33.44
CA LYS A 2 -25.14 73.39 32.87
C LYS A 2 -23.70 72.90 32.69
N ARG A 3 -23.31 71.83 33.40
CA ARG A 3 -22.04 71.12 33.19
C ARG A 3 -22.31 69.98 32.21
N GLY A 4 -21.71 70.07 31.02
CA GLY A 4 -21.75 69.01 30.00
C GLY A 4 -20.75 67.91 30.33
N SER A 5 -21.23 66.67 30.39
CA SER A 5 -20.43 65.46 30.56
C SER A 5 -19.87 65.03 29.20
N ARG A 6 -18.57 65.25 28.97
CA ARG A 6 -17.79 64.74 27.83
C ARG A 6 -16.83 63.65 28.32
N ARG A 7 -17.35 62.48 28.68
CA ARG A 7 -16.53 61.29 28.97
C ARG A 7 -17.27 60.07 28.43
N GLY A 8 -16.86 59.58 27.26
CA GLY A 8 -17.47 58.37 26.69
C GLY A 8 -16.79 57.81 25.43
N GLU A 9 -16.30 58.64 24.50
CA GLU A 9 -16.02 58.14 23.15
C GLU A 9 -14.57 57.66 22.89
N ASP A 10 -13.59 58.01 23.71
CA ASP A 10 -12.18 57.65 23.44
C ASP A 10 -11.80 56.20 23.84
N GLY A 11 -12.65 55.51 24.61
CA GLY A 11 -12.40 54.15 25.09
C GLY A 11 -12.80 53.02 24.14
N GLU A 12 -13.71 53.28 23.20
CA GLU A 12 -14.20 52.25 22.24
C GLU A 12 -13.25 52.07 21.05
N LYS A 13 -12.70 53.17 20.51
CA LYS A 13 -11.73 53.10 19.39
C LYS A 13 -10.46 52.31 19.72
N THR A 14 -10.00 52.33 20.97
CA THR A 14 -8.81 51.57 21.38
C THR A 14 -9.05 50.07 21.53
N LYS A 15 -10.31 49.61 21.70
CA LYS A 15 -10.65 48.17 21.71
C LYS A 15 -10.82 47.61 20.29
N GLU A 16 -11.42 48.37 19.39
CA GLU A 16 -11.57 47.98 17.97
C GLU A 16 -10.21 47.83 17.26
N MET A 17 -9.29 48.76 17.50
CA MET A 17 -7.96 48.73 16.87
C MET A 17 -7.09 47.56 17.36
N ARG A 18 -7.33 47.04 18.58
CA ARG A 18 -6.66 45.85 19.11
C ARG A 18 -7.20 44.53 18.52
N LEU A 19 -8.43 44.51 18.02
CA LEU A 19 -9.02 43.35 17.37
C LEU A 19 -8.58 43.23 15.91
N GLN A 20 -8.38 44.35 15.20
CA GLN A 20 -7.91 44.34 13.80
C GLN A 20 -6.47 43.83 13.63
N CYS A 21 -5.58 43.99 14.62
CA CYS A 21 -4.22 43.43 14.55
C CYS A 21 -4.14 41.91 14.75
N ARG A 22 -5.22 41.22 15.12
CA ARG A 22 -5.18 39.77 15.44
C ARG A 22 -5.45 38.84 14.26
N PHE A 23 -5.87 39.36 13.11
CA PHE A 23 -6.23 38.55 11.93
C PHE A 23 -5.45 38.97 10.68
N ARG A 24 -4.15 39.25 10.85
CA ARG A 24 -3.27 39.46 9.69
C ARG A 24 -2.78 38.09 9.21
N ASP A 25 -3.11 37.76 7.96
CA ASP A 25 -2.61 36.56 7.30
C ASP A 25 -1.15 36.78 6.87
N HIS A 26 -0.24 36.49 7.78
CA HIS A 26 1.21 36.56 7.51
C HIS A 26 1.67 35.53 6.49
N PHE A 27 0.91 34.46 6.28
CA PHE A 27 1.28 33.37 5.38
C PHE A 27 1.06 33.77 3.92
N SER A 28 0.00 34.53 3.64
CA SER A 28 -0.23 35.11 2.31
C SER A 28 0.82 36.14 1.90
N GLU A 29 1.48 36.80 2.86
CA GLU A 29 2.54 37.79 2.63
C GLU A 29 3.90 37.16 2.26
N LEU A 30 4.08 35.86 2.51
CA LEU A 30 5.31 35.16 2.16
C LEU A 30 5.42 34.90 0.64
N PRO A 31 6.64 34.97 0.09
CA PRO A 31 6.93 34.47 -1.26
C PRO A 31 6.57 32.99 -1.39
N ASN A 32 6.11 32.58 -2.57
CA ASN A 32 5.65 31.21 -2.82
C ASN A 32 6.75 30.17 -2.52
N ASP A 33 8.01 30.46 -2.81
CA ASP A 33 9.11 29.50 -2.56
C ASP A 33 9.30 29.22 -1.06
N CYS A 34 9.14 30.23 -0.21
CA CYS A 34 9.19 30.07 1.25
C CYS A 34 8.01 29.24 1.75
N VAL A 35 6.81 29.48 1.20
CA VAL A 35 5.62 28.69 1.53
C VAL A 35 5.80 27.24 1.10
N ILE A 36 6.31 27.00 -0.10
CA ILE A 36 6.59 25.66 -0.60
C ILE A 36 7.59 24.94 0.31
N ASP A 37 8.69 25.57 0.73
CA ASP A 37 9.64 24.96 1.66
C ASP A 37 8.96 24.49 2.97
N VAL A 38 8.06 25.30 3.53
CA VAL A 38 7.28 24.92 4.71
C VAL A 38 6.32 23.76 4.39
N LEU A 39 5.55 23.86 3.30
CA LEU A 39 4.54 22.87 2.92
C LEU A 39 5.14 21.51 2.54
N THR A 40 6.39 21.44 2.09
CA THR A 40 7.04 20.14 1.84
C THR A 40 7.38 19.36 3.11
N ARG A 41 7.29 20.00 4.29
CA ARG A 41 7.60 19.37 5.59
C ARG A 41 6.37 18.86 6.34
N VAL A 42 5.17 19.14 5.83
CA VAL A 42 3.91 18.63 6.37
C VAL A 42 3.48 17.36 5.64
N ASN A 43 2.62 16.59 6.28
CA ASN A 43 2.08 15.36 5.70
C ASN A 43 0.90 15.66 4.76
N HIS A 44 0.37 14.64 4.10
CA HIS A 44 -0.74 14.80 3.16
C HIS A 44 -2.06 15.24 3.80
N ASP A 45 -2.33 14.88 5.06
CA ASP A 45 -3.57 15.23 5.74
C ASP A 45 -3.56 16.72 6.11
N ASP A 46 -2.45 17.21 6.64
CA ASP A 46 -2.22 18.63 6.91
C ASP A 46 -2.32 19.46 5.62
N LEU A 47 -1.80 18.95 4.50
CA LEU A 47 -1.90 19.62 3.19
C LEU A 47 -3.34 19.69 2.66
N ASP A 48 -4.17 18.69 2.97
CA ASP A 48 -5.59 18.70 2.62
C ASP A 48 -6.35 19.76 3.44
N GLU A 49 -6.05 19.89 4.74
CA GLU A 49 -6.61 20.93 5.60
C GLU A 49 -6.15 22.34 5.17
N ILE A 50 -4.85 22.53 4.95
CA ILE A 50 -4.26 23.80 4.51
C ILE A 50 -4.83 24.22 3.16
N GLY A 51 -5.02 23.27 2.25
CA GLY A 51 -5.57 23.53 0.93
C GLY A 51 -7.01 24.06 0.96
N ALA A 52 -7.76 23.78 2.03
CA ALA A 52 -9.12 24.28 2.22
C ALA A 52 -9.18 25.73 2.75
N ILE A 53 -8.07 26.28 3.26
CA ILE A 53 -8.03 27.61 3.88
C ILE A 53 -8.15 28.73 2.83
N SER A 54 -7.40 28.64 1.74
CA SER A 54 -7.42 29.66 0.68
C SER A 54 -7.04 29.07 -0.68
N LYS A 55 -7.47 29.74 -1.77
CA LYS A 55 -7.15 29.31 -3.14
C LYS A 55 -5.64 29.24 -3.39
N LYS A 56 -4.87 30.24 -2.92
CA LYS A 56 -3.41 30.29 -3.03
C LYS A 56 -2.78 29.06 -2.34
N LEU A 57 -3.23 28.76 -1.13
CA LEU A 57 -2.74 27.61 -0.36
C LEU A 57 -3.13 26.27 -1.00
N GLY A 58 -4.33 26.16 -1.57
CA GLY A 58 -4.76 24.99 -2.32
C GLY A 58 -3.90 24.71 -3.55
N GLU A 59 -3.54 25.74 -4.31
CA GLU A 59 -2.64 25.59 -5.48
C GLU A 59 -1.23 25.15 -5.04
N LEU A 60 -0.69 25.78 -3.99
CA LEU A 60 0.64 25.43 -3.47
C LEU A 60 0.67 24.06 -2.79
N SER A 61 -0.39 23.64 -2.09
CA SER A 61 -0.46 22.34 -1.44
C SER A 61 -0.44 21.21 -2.48
N ILE A 62 -1.14 21.37 -3.61
CA ILE A 62 -1.10 20.42 -4.73
C ILE A 62 0.33 20.24 -5.26
N ILE A 63 1.07 21.34 -5.44
CA ILE A 63 2.47 21.31 -5.93
C ILE A 63 3.37 20.56 -4.95
N CYS A 64 3.16 20.75 -3.64
CA CYS A 64 4.02 20.18 -2.60
C CYS A 64 3.79 18.69 -2.35
N ARG A 65 2.64 18.12 -2.75
CA ARG A 65 2.27 16.71 -2.49
C ARG A 65 3.33 15.69 -2.88
N SER A 66 4.04 15.89 -3.99
CA SER A 66 5.08 14.95 -4.44
C SER A 66 6.30 14.87 -3.52
N LYS A 67 6.50 15.88 -2.67
CA LYS A 67 7.62 16.00 -1.72
C LYS A 67 7.16 16.00 -0.26
N ALA A 68 5.86 15.92 -0.02
CA ALA A 68 5.28 15.91 1.31
C ALA A 68 5.78 14.71 2.10
N VAL A 69 5.76 14.84 3.43
CA VAL A 69 6.17 13.75 4.31
C VAL A 69 5.15 12.62 4.19
N LYS A 70 5.61 11.45 3.74
CA LYS A 70 4.77 10.26 3.63
C LYS A 70 4.57 9.61 5.00
N GLU A 71 3.36 9.13 5.25
CA GLU A 71 3.08 8.39 6.48
C GLU A 71 3.69 6.98 6.40
N GLN A 72 4.49 6.64 7.42
CA GLN A 72 5.14 5.33 7.51
C GLN A 72 4.14 4.24 7.87
N CYS A 73 4.06 3.22 7.02
CA CYS A 73 3.17 2.08 7.17
C CYS A 73 3.93 0.75 7.06
N SER A 74 3.48 -0.26 7.80
CA SER A 74 4.06 -1.59 7.76
C SER A 74 3.79 -2.29 6.43
N SER A 75 2.52 -2.33 5.99
CA SER A 75 2.11 -3.09 4.82
C SER A 75 0.96 -2.44 4.04
N LEU A 76 0.97 -2.67 2.74
CA LEU A 76 -0.11 -2.41 1.81
C LEU A 76 -0.67 -3.76 1.34
N PHE A 77 -1.98 -3.94 1.47
CA PHE A 77 -2.72 -5.08 0.94
C PHE A 77 -3.74 -4.59 -0.07
N ILE A 78 -3.75 -5.18 -1.27
CA ILE A 78 -4.73 -4.90 -2.31
C ILE A 78 -5.34 -6.22 -2.76
N ALA A 79 -6.66 -6.32 -2.71
CA ALA A 79 -7.41 -7.45 -3.22
C ALA A 79 -8.42 -7.01 -4.28
N GLN A 80 -8.57 -7.80 -5.35
CA GLN A 80 -9.58 -7.57 -6.38
C GLN A 80 -10.57 -8.74 -6.40
N GLU A 81 -11.65 -8.62 -5.64
CA GLU A 81 -12.68 -9.66 -5.53
C GLU A 81 -13.51 -9.85 -6.79
N SER A 82 -13.61 -8.83 -7.64
CA SER A 82 -14.28 -8.93 -8.93
C SER A 82 -13.71 -7.90 -9.90
N ALA A 83 -14.15 -7.91 -11.16
CA ALA A 83 -13.73 -6.92 -12.14
C ALA A 83 -13.95 -5.45 -11.68
N THR A 84 -14.88 -5.22 -10.76
CA THR A 84 -15.28 -3.89 -10.29
C THR A 84 -15.14 -3.69 -8.78
N HIS A 85 -14.81 -4.76 -8.03
CA HIS A 85 -14.69 -4.70 -6.58
C HIS A 85 -13.22 -4.80 -6.18
N VAL A 86 -12.69 -3.71 -5.62
CA VAL A 86 -11.31 -3.62 -5.14
C VAL A 86 -11.31 -3.18 -3.68
N PHE A 87 -10.56 -3.93 -2.89
CA PHE A 87 -10.29 -3.63 -1.50
C PHE A 87 -8.82 -3.26 -1.34
N LEU A 88 -8.56 -2.19 -0.60
CA LEU A 88 -7.24 -1.73 -0.24
C LEU A 88 -7.17 -1.54 1.27
N ASN A 89 -6.16 -2.10 1.90
CA ASN A 89 -5.86 -1.96 3.32
C ASN A 89 -4.40 -1.52 3.47
N ILE A 90 -4.19 -0.41 4.16
CA ILE A 90 -2.87 0.11 4.52
C ILE A 90 -2.73 -0.01 6.02
N GLN A 91 -1.87 -0.90 6.45
CA GLN A 91 -1.61 -1.15 7.86
C GLN A 91 -0.46 -0.28 8.33
N ARG A 92 -0.74 0.65 9.23
CA ARG A 92 0.28 1.48 9.87
C ARG A 92 1.04 0.68 10.93
N ASP A 93 0.30 0.13 11.88
CA ASP A 93 0.80 -0.65 13.01
C ASP A 93 -0.20 -1.76 13.38
N PHE A 94 -0.01 -2.42 14.52
CA PHE A 94 -0.93 -3.47 14.98
C PHE A 94 -2.35 -2.98 15.29
N HIS A 95 -2.52 -1.68 15.53
CA HIS A 95 -3.75 -1.07 16.02
C HIS A 95 -4.46 -0.20 14.96
N ARG A 96 -3.76 0.24 13.93
CA ARG A 96 -4.26 1.23 12.96
C ARG A 96 -4.14 0.74 11.53
N SER A 97 -5.28 0.76 10.85
CA SER A 97 -5.38 0.44 9.42
C SER A 97 -6.29 1.45 8.71
N TYR A 98 -5.87 1.85 7.52
CA TYR A 98 -6.70 2.59 6.58
C TYR A 98 -7.30 1.60 5.60
N TRP A 99 -8.59 1.72 5.33
CA TRP A 99 -9.24 0.87 4.34
C TRP A 99 -10.02 1.68 3.33
N MET A 100 -10.02 1.15 2.11
CA MET A 100 -10.70 1.71 0.97
C MET A 100 -11.38 0.58 0.22
N GLU A 101 -12.69 0.70 0.04
CA GLU A 101 -13.48 -0.21 -0.77
C GLU A 101 -13.98 0.54 -2.01
N MET A 102 -13.74 -0.02 -3.18
CA MET A 102 -14.27 0.43 -4.45
C MET A 102 -15.23 -0.63 -4.97
N SER A 103 -16.53 -0.39 -4.90
CA SER A 103 -17.55 -1.30 -5.44
C SER A 103 -18.43 -0.60 -6.48
N PRO A 104 -18.95 -1.29 -7.51
CA PRO A 104 -19.78 -0.67 -8.53
C PRO A 104 -21.12 -0.17 -7.97
N LYS A 105 -21.59 -0.77 -6.87
CA LYS A 105 -22.81 -0.36 -6.17
C LYS A 105 -22.61 0.97 -5.43
N SER A 106 -21.38 1.27 -5.02
CA SER A 106 -21.03 2.51 -4.36
C SER A 106 -20.42 3.47 -5.37
N ARG A 107 -21.19 4.47 -5.83
CA ARG A 107 -20.62 5.62 -6.58
C ARG A 107 -19.58 6.39 -5.75
N SER A 108 -19.54 6.17 -4.44
CA SER A 108 -18.57 6.72 -3.50
C SER A 108 -17.43 5.76 -3.25
N VAL A 109 -16.20 6.27 -3.31
CA VAL A 109 -15.06 5.61 -2.67
C VAL A 109 -15.17 5.89 -1.18
N LEU A 110 -15.35 4.84 -0.38
CA LEU A 110 -15.43 4.98 1.07
C LEU A 110 -14.02 4.83 1.65
N PHE A 111 -13.46 5.95 2.11
CA PHE A 111 -12.24 5.97 2.92
C PHE A 111 -12.65 5.95 4.37
N ILE A 112 -12.34 4.85 5.07
CA ILE A 112 -12.55 4.79 6.50
C ILE A 112 -11.21 4.53 7.17
N VAL A 113 -10.92 5.36 8.17
CA VAL A 113 -9.81 5.14 9.10
C VAL A 113 -10.36 4.28 10.23
N GLY A 114 -9.84 3.06 10.35
CA GLY A 114 -10.29 2.09 11.35
C GLY A 114 -9.21 1.76 12.37
N SER A 115 -9.62 1.55 13.62
CA SER A 115 -8.81 0.80 14.57
C SER A 115 -9.03 -0.70 14.33
N THR A 116 -7.95 -1.47 14.22
CA THR A 116 -8.00 -2.94 14.02
C THR A 116 -8.65 -3.69 15.18
N SER A 117 -8.97 -3.01 16.29
CA SER A 117 -9.70 -3.57 17.43
C SER A 117 -11.11 -4.05 17.09
N HIS A 118 -11.67 -3.62 15.95
CA HIS A 118 -12.94 -4.13 15.44
C HIS A 118 -12.68 -4.94 14.18
N GLY A 119 -12.44 -6.24 14.38
CA GLY A 119 -12.53 -7.34 13.41
C GLY A 119 -12.11 -7.00 11.99
N ASN A 120 -10.96 -7.54 11.57
CA ASN A 120 -10.58 -7.58 10.15
C ASN A 120 -11.82 -7.92 9.30
N PRO A 121 -12.23 -7.08 8.34
CA PRO A 121 -13.18 -7.49 7.32
C PRO A 121 -12.46 -8.49 6.42
N TYR A 122 -12.28 -9.72 6.92
CA TYR A 122 -11.80 -10.82 6.12
C TYR A 122 -12.88 -11.13 5.10
N VAL A 123 -12.61 -10.71 3.88
CA VAL A 123 -13.29 -11.14 2.67
C VAL A 123 -13.01 -12.63 2.51
N THR A 124 -14.00 -13.48 2.82
CA THR A 124 -13.87 -14.94 2.72
C THR A 124 -14.54 -15.54 1.49
N SER A 125 -15.12 -14.74 0.60
CA SER A 125 -15.74 -15.25 -0.64
C SER A 125 -14.75 -15.22 -1.81
N LYS A 126 -14.54 -16.38 -2.43
CA LYS A 126 -13.87 -16.46 -3.74
C LYS A 126 -14.63 -15.60 -4.75
N PRO A 127 -13.93 -14.89 -5.66
CA PRO A 127 -14.55 -14.19 -6.79
C PRO A 127 -15.51 -15.10 -7.56
N GLU A 128 -16.76 -14.69 -7.73
CA GLU A 128 -17.61 -15.27 -8.78
C GLU A 128 -17.13 -14.75 -10.14
N THR A 129 -16.97 -15.68 -11.07
CA THR A 129 -16.38 -15.60 -12.42
C THR A 129 -16.43 -14.23 -13.13
N TYR A 130 -15.29 -13.78 -13.66
CA TYR A 130 -15.10 -12.53 -14.39
C TYR A 130 -15.75 -12.56 -15.79
N ALA A 131 -16.62 -11.59 -16.11
CA ALA A 131 -17.03 -11.32 -17.49
C ALA A 131 -17.38 -9.83 -17.74
N ILE A 132 -16.62 -9.18 -18.64
CA ILE A 132 -17.01 -8.42 -19.86
C ILE A 132 -15.82 -7.49 -20.23
N PRO A 133 -15.16 -7.69 -21.39
CA PRO A 133 -13.90 -7.00 -21.74
C PRO A 133 -14.00 -5.49 -21.99
N SER A 134 -15.13 -4.97 -22.45
CA SER A 134 -15.20 -3.60 -23.01
C SER A 134 -15.25 -2.48 -21.95
N GLN A 135 -15.75 -2.75 -20.75
CA GLN A 135 -15.74 -1.78 -19.64
C GLN A 135 -14.50 -1.94 -18.75
N GLN A 136 -13.81 -3.07 -18.86
CA GLN A 136 -12.70 -3.45 -17.99
C GLN A 136 -11.54 -2.47 -18.06
N GLU A 137 -11.23 -1.90 -19.23
CA GLU A 137 -10.13 -0.94 -19.38
C GLU A 137 -10.38 0.37 -18.61
N VAL A 138 -11.58 0.94 -18.74
CA VAL A 138 -11.95 2.19 -18.04
C VAL A 138 -11.98 1.98 -16.54
N ILE A 139 -12.51 0.84 -16.09
CA ILE A 139 -12.57 0.46 -14.68
C ILE A 139 -11.15 0.27 -14.13
N SER A 140 -10.31 -0.48 -14.84
CA SER A 140 -8.91 -0.72 -14.47
C SER A 140 -8.11 0.57 -14.37
N LYS A 141 -8.25 1.49 -15.34
CA LYS A 141 -7.62 2.82 -15.28
C LYS A 141 -8.08 3.62 -14.07
N THR A 142 -9.38 3.57 -13.75
CA THR A 142 -9.95 4.27 -12.60
C THR A 142 -9.44 3.69 -11.28
N ILE A 143 -9.41 2.37 -11.17
CA ILE A 143 -8.84 1.64 -10.03
C ILE A 143 -7.37 2.02 -9.84
N ALA A 144 -6.56 1.90 -10.90
CA ALA A 144 -5.13 2.23 -10.85
C ALA A 144 -4.89 3.68 -10.43
N TYR A 145 -5.66 4.64 -10.98
CA TYR A 145 -5.58 6.04 -10.58
C TYR A 145 -5.92 6.25 -9.11
N ARG A 146 -7.02 5.64 -8.63
CA ARG A 146 -7.45 5.78 -7.24
C ARG A 146 -6.46 5.17 -6.26
N ILE A 147 -5.99 3.96 -6.54
CA ILE A 147 -4.95 3.32 -5.73
C ILE A 147 -3.68 4.19 -5.73
N SER A 148 -3.22 4.67 -6.89
CA SER A 148 -2.03 5.56 -6.97
C SER A 148 -2.21 6.80 -6.10
N SER A 149 -3.35 7.48 -6.19
CA SER A 149 -3.61 8.70 -5.43
C SER A 149 -3.59 8.48 -3.90
N VAL A 150 -4.00 7.30 -3.44
CA VAL A 150 -4.04 6.96 -2.01
C VAL A 150 -2.67 6.55 -1.53
N SER A 151 -2.08 5.59 -2.22
CA SER A 151 -0.75 5.05 -1.90
C SER A 151 0.37 6.10 -1.93
N GLU A 152 0.25 7.16 -2.73
CA GLU A 152 1.22 8.26 -2.75
C GLU A 152 1.38 8.94 -1.37
N ARG A 153 0.37 8.86 -0.51
CA ARG A 153 0.39 9.40 0.86
C ARG A 153 1.24 8.58 1.83
N PHE A 154 1.55 7.34 1.47
CA PHE A 154 2.12 6.36 2.38
C PHE A 154 3.47 5.86 1.89
N GLU A 155 4.31 5.48 2.83
CA GLU A 155 5.52 4.72 2.60
C GLU A 155 5.36 3.36 3.27
N PHE A 156 5.50 2.26 2.51
CA PHE A 156 5.27 0.92 3.02
C PHE A 156 6.42 -0.03 2.70
N THR A 157 6.73 -0.91 3.65
CA THR A 157 7.83 -1.88 3.51
C THR A 157 7.41 -3.20 2.86
N GLN A 158 6.13 -3.54 2.97
CA GLN A 158 5.54 -4.75 2.42
C GLN A 158 4.35 -4.42 1.51
N CYS A 159 4.27 -5.08 0.37
CA CYS A 159 3.09 -5.05 -0.50
C CYS A 159 2.58 -6.46 -0.75
N MET A 160 1.27 -6.67 -0.61
CA MET A 160 0.59 -7.91 -0.92
C MET A 160 -0.58 -7.64 -1.85
N PHE A 161 -0.65 -8.40 -2.92
CA PHE A 161 -1.64 -8.32 -3.98
C PHE A 161 -2.35 -9.67 -4.05
N GLU A 162 -3.68 -9.69 -3.96
CA GLU A 162 -4.47 -10.91 -3.96
C GLU A 162 -5.58 -10.84 -5.02
N TRP A 163 -5.73 -11.91 -5.82
CA TRP A 163 -6.77 -12.00 -6.86
C TRP A 163 -6.74 -10.87 -7.91
N ILE A 164 -5.59 -10.24 -8.12
CA ILE A 164 -5.46 -9.09 -9.02
C ILE A 164 -5.32 -9.52 -10.48
N CYS A 165 -6.08 -8.87 -11.35
CA CYS A 165 -5.90 -8.94 -12.79
C CYS A 165 -4.75 -8.02 -13.24
N ILE A 166 -3.69 -8.60 -13.79
CA ILE A 166 -2.51 -7.89 -14.28
C ILE A 166 -2.73 -7.50 -15.75
N ASP A 167 -2.96 -6.21 -15.97
CA ASP A 167 -3.03 -5.55 -17.27
C ASP A 167 -2.04 -4.37 -17.34
N ASP A 168 -2.04 -3.62 -18.45
CA ASP A 168 -1.15 -2.46 -18.64
C ASP A 168 -1.32 -1.35 -17.58
N ASN A 169 -2.55 -1.11 -17.11
CA ASN A 169 -2.83 -0.09 -16.10
C ASN A 169 -2.26 -0.53 -14.74
N MET A 170 -2.44 -1.80 -14.39
CA MET A 170 -1.88 -2.37 -13.18
C MET A 170 -0.37 -2.42 -13.25
N LEU A 171 0.25 -2.80 -14.37
CA LEU A 171 1.70 -2.70 -14.56
C LEU A 171 2.22 -1.27 -14.33
N THR A 172 1.49 -0.27 -14.84
CA THR A 172 1.82 1.14 -14.62
C THR A 172 1.77 1.50 -13.14
N LEU A 173 0.76 1.01 -12.42
CA LEU A 173 0.63 1.19 -10.97
C LEU A 173 1.80 0.51 -10.21
N PHE A 174 2.10 -0.76 -10.51
CA PHE A 174 3.22 -1.48 -9.91
C PHE A 174 4.54 -0.76 -10.11
N ASN A 175 4.78 -0.22 -11.31
CA ASN A 175 5.98 0.55 -11.61
C ASN A 175 6.09 1.82 -10.77
N ARG A 176 4.96 2.46 -10.43
CA ARG A 176 4.96 3.60 -9.50
C ARG A 176 5.35 3.17 -8.08
N PHE A 177 4.81 2.05 -7.58
CA PHE A 177 5.17 1.52 -6.27
C PHE A 177 6.65 1.19 -6.15
N ILE A 178 7.17 0.51 -7.17
CA ILE A 178 8.57 0.10 -7.23
C ILE A 178 9.50 1.31 -7.24
N ARG A 179 9.19 2.33 -8.04
CA ARG A 179 10.00 3.55 -8.14
C ARG A 179 10.04 4.36 -6.86
N ASN A 180 9.03 4.22 -6.00
CA ASN A 180 8.98 4.92 -4.72
C ASN A 180 9.94 4.33 -3.67
N GLY A 181 10.59 3.19 -3.95
CA GLY A 181 11.88 2.81 -3.34
C GLY A 181 11.88 2.19 -1.94
N SER A 182 10.73 2.07 -1.27
CA SER A 182 10.65 1.57 0.11
C SER A 182 10.21 0.11 0.26
N VAL A 183 9.81 -0.54 -0.83
CA VAL A 183 9.24 -1.89 -0.81
C VAL A 183 10.34 -2.95 -0.67
N THR A 184 10.39 -3.62 0.47
CA THR A 184 11.34 -4.72 0.76
C THR A 184 10.75 -6.10 0.49
N ASN A 185 9.43 -6.24 0.60
CA ASN A 185 8.72 -7.51 0.42
C ASN A 185 7.52 -7.31 -0.49
N LEU A 186 7.46 -8.10 -1.56
CA LEU A 186 6.46 -8.01 -2.60
C LEU A 186 5.80 -9.37 -2.82
N GLN A 187 4.49 -9.47 -2.58
CA GLN A 187 3.76 -10.73 -2.71
C GLN A 187 2.58 -10.58 -3.67
N GLY A 188 2.54 -11.39 -4.71
CA GLY A 188 1.36 -11.60 -5.56
C GLY A 188 0.78 -12.98 -5.28
N ARG A 189 -0.49 -13.05 -4.91
CA ARG A 189 -1.23 -14.29 -4.66
C ARG A 189 -2.39 -14.36 -5.63
N GLN A 190 -2.48 -15.45 -6.38
CA GLN A 190 -3.54 -15.68 -7.36
C GLN A 190 -3.65 -14.51 -8.35
N CYS A 191 -2.51 -14.07 -8.88
CA CYS A 191 -2.47 -13.04 -9.91
C CYS A 191 -3.01 -13.64 -11.23
N ILE A 192 -4.03 -13.01 -11.78
CA ILE A 192 -4.66 -13.39 -13.05
C ILE A 192 -4.02 -12.55 -14.14
N LEU A 193 -3.57 -13.15 -15.23
CA LEU A 193 -2.93 -12.43 -16.33
C LEU A 193 -3.96 -12.04 -17.38
N SER A 194 -3.87 -10.81 -17.90
CA SER A 194 -4.64 -10.40 -19.08
C SER A 194 -4.25 -11.26 -20.31
N VAL A 195 -5.15 -11.34 -21.30
CA VAL A 195 -4.95 -12.10 -22.54
C VAL A 195 -3.87 -11.47 -23.45
N GLN A 196 -3.36 -10.29 -23.08
CA GLN A 196 -2.33 -9.61 -23.84
C GLN A 196 -1.02 -10.42 -23.93
N PRO A 197 -0.35 -10.41 -25.10
CA PRO A 197 0.93 -11.09 -25.25
C PRO A 197 1.99 -10.45 -24.35
N ASN A 198 2.89 -11.27 -23.81
CA ASN A 198 4.04 -10.86 -23.00
C ASN A 198 3.72 -10.14 -21.67
N ILE A 199 2.45 -10.11 -21.23
CA ILE A 199 2.09 -9.42 -19.97
C ILE A 199 2.79 -10.05 -18.77
N ARG A 200 2.97 -11.37 -18.81
CA ARG A 200 3.66 -12.15 -17.78
C ARG A 200 5.12 -11.75 -17.67
N GLU A 201 5.82 -11.75 -18.80
CA GLU A 201 7.24 -11.41 -18.89
C GLU A 201 7.47 -9.96 -18.43
N ARG A 202 6.64 -9.02 -18.89
CA ARG A 202 6.68 -7.62 -18.47
C ARG A 202 6.44 -7.46 -16.98
N PHE A 203 5.50 -8.21 -16.41
CA PHE A 203 5.26 -8.20 -14.97
C PHE A 203 6.47 -8.73 -14.20
N LEU A 204 7.02 -9.87 -14.60
CA LEU A 204 8.19 -10.45 -13.94
C LEU A 204 9.43 -9.54 -14.03
N GLU A 205 9.70 -8.94 -15.18
CA GLU A 205 10.76 -7.94 -15.35
C GLU A 205 10.56 -6.74 -14.42
N LEU A 206 9.31 -6.28 -14.31
CA LEU A 206 8.97 -5.19 -13.41
C LEU A 206 9.27 -5.56 -11.95
N LEU A 207 8.84 -6.73 -11.49
CA LEU A 207 9.10 -7.18 -10.12
C LEU A 207 10.60 -7.39 -9.85
N LEU A 208 11.36 -7.86 -10.84
CA LEU A 208 12.82 -7.96 -10.76
C LEU A 208 13.48 -6.58 -10.62
N SER A 209 12.91 -5.56 -11.26
CA SER A 209 13.39 -4.17 -11.14
C SER A 209 13.09 -3.54 -9.78
N ALA A 210 12.20 -4.14 -8.98
CA ALA A 210 11.80 -3.65 -7.66
C ALA A 210 12.95 -3.55 -6.65
N ARG A 211 14.03 -4.33 -6.85
CA ARG A 211 15.11 -4.51 -5.87
C ARG A 211 14.60 -4.94 -4.48
N ALA A 212 13.38 -5.43 -4.37
CA ALA A 212 12.82 -5.97 -3.14
C ALA A 212 13.63 -7.19 -2.70
N SER A 213 13.94 -7.29 -1.40
CA SER A 213 14.67 -8.43 -0.83
C SER A 213 13.98 -9.75 -1.12
N THR A 214 12.64 -9.73 -1.15
CA THR A 214 11.81 -10.90 -1.42
C THR A 214 10.65 -10.55 -2.33
N VAL A 215 10.52 -11.30 -3.42
CA VAL A 215 9.38 -11.25 -4.33
C VAL A 215 8.79 -12.67 -4.41
N ILE A 216 7.52 -12.83 -4.11
CA ILE A 216 6.80 -14.10 -4.25
C ILE A 216 5.59 -13.84 -5.12
N VAL A 217 5.43 -14.57 -6.22
CA VAL A 217 4.24 -14.44 -7.08
C VAL A 217 3.65 -15.80 -7.37
N GLN A 218 2.35 -15.92 -7.20
CA GLN A 218 1.57 -17.08 -7.61
C GLN A 218 0.64 -16.71 -8.76
N PHE A 219 0.82 -17.38 -9.90
CA PHE A 219 -0.07 -17.32 -11.06
C PHE A 219 -0.86 -18.62 -11.12
N ASP A 220 -2.18 -18.57 -11.01
CA ASP A 220 -3.05 -19.76 -10.99
C ASP A 220 -2.51 -20.84 -10.03
N GLU A 221 -1.96 -21.92 -10.60
CA GLU A 221 -1.35 -23.01 -9.86
C GLU A 221 0.18 -22.81 -9.66
N GLU A 222 0.87 -22.03 -10.49
CA GLU A 222 2.33 -21.86 -10.45
C GLU A 222 2.79 -20.84 -9.41
N ILE A 223 3.71 -21.22 -8.52
CA ILE A 223 4.39 -20.31 -7.60
C ILE A 223 5.81 -20.03 -8.07
N GLN A 224 6.13 -18.76 -8.25
CA GLN A 224 7.46 -18.25 -8.55
C GLN A 224 8.00 -17.45 -7.36
N ILE A 225 9.19 -17.82 -6.90
CA ILE A 225 9.92 -17.08 -5.85
C ILE A 225 11.12 -16.44 -6.53
N VAL A 226 11.25 -15.13 -6.33
CA VAL A 226 12.38 -14.34 -6.81
C VAL A 226 12.98 -13.62 -5.61
N THR A 227 14.17 -14.03 -5.19
CA THR A 227 14.94 -13.31 -4.16
C THR A 227 16.13 -12.60 -4.81
N ASN A 228 16.61 -11.52 -4.20
CA ASN A 228 17.77 -10.81 -4.74
C ASN A 228 19.03 -11.69 -4.80
N ASP A 229 19.18 -12.64 -3.86
CA ASP A 229 20.25 -13.65 -3.91
C ASP A 229 20.18 -14.56 -5.15
N PHE A 230 19.00 -14.65 -5.78
CA PHE A 230 18.73 -15.45 -6.97
C PHE A 230 19.04 -14.73 -8.29
N GLN A 231 19.38 -13.43 -8.30
CA GLN A 231 19.69 -12.70 -9.55
C GLN A 231 20.89 -13.30 -10.31
N ASN A 232 21.74 -14.08 -9.62
CA ASN A 232 22.84 -14.85 -10.23
C ASN A 232 22.43 -16.22 -10.82
N THR A 233 21.19 -16.67 -10.62
CA THR A 233 20.67 -17.95 -11.10
C THR A 233 19.32 -17.75 -11.78
N ARG A 234 19.35 -17.38 -13.07
CA ARG A 234 18.20 -17.44 -14.01
C ARG A 234 17.67 -18.87 -14.25
N LYS A 235 17.50 -19.68 -13.21
CA LYS A 235 16.87 -21.01 -13.31
C LYS A 235 15.55 -20.99 -12.56
N CYS A 236 14.49 -20.64 -13.28
CA CYS A 236 13.12 -20.83 -12.83
C CYS A 236 12.89 -22.31 -12.52
N PHE A 237 12.43 -22.62 -11.30
CA PHE A 237 11.95 -23.96 -10.96
C PHE A 237 10.53 -24.13 -11.51
N SER A 238 10.40 -24.56 -12.77
CA SER A 238 9.11 -24.91 -13.38
C SER A 238 8.70 -26.38 -13.17
N ARG A 239 9.35 -27.13 -12.25
CA ARG A 239 9.05 -28.55 -12.03
C ARG A 239 8.81 -28.90 -10.57
N GLY A 240 7.57 -29.29 -10.28
CA GLY A 240 7.20 -30.15 -9.15
C GLY A 240 6.63 -29.42 -7.93
N TYR A 241 5.31 -29.22 -7.93
CA TYR A 241 4.47 -28.64 -6.87
C TYR A 241 4.80 -29.07 -5.43
N ARG A 242 5.28 -30.29 -5.23
CA ARG A 242 5.39 -30.88 -3.88
C ARG A 242 6.63 -30.42 -3.10
N TRP A 243 7.72 -30.11 -3.78
CA TRP A 243 8.97 -29.74 -3.11
C TRP A 243 9.09 -28.25 -2.87
N VAL A 244 8.56 -27.42 -3.79
CA VAL A 244 8.56 -25.96 -3.64
C VAL A 244 7.56 -25.53 -2.57
N ALA A 245 6.34 -26.10 -2.53
CA ALA A 245 5.37 -25.81 -1.48
C ALA A 245 5.88 -26.19 -0.07
N ALA A 246 6.57 -27.34 0.06
CA ALA A 246 7.19 -27.73 1.33
C ALA A 246 8.32 -26.77 1.75
N SER A 247 9.15 -26.34 0.80
CA SER A 247 10.23 -25.38 1.03
C SER A 247 9.69 -24.00 1.43
N ILE A 248 8.61 -23.54 0.78
CA ILE A 248 7.90 -22.29 1.09
C ILE A 248 7.31 -22.34 2.49
N ILE A 249 6.61 -23.43 2.85
CA ILE A 249 6.04 -23.58 4.20
C ILE A 249 7.16 -23.56 5.24
N ILE A 250 8.28 -24.24 4.99
CA ILE A 250 9.43 -24.25 5.91
C ILE A 250 10.06 -22.85 6.05
N ILE A 251 10.24 -22.11 4.94
CA ILE A 251 10.84 -20.76 4.97
C ILE A 251 9.87 -19.76 5.62
N CYS A 252 8.59 -19.76 5.26
CA CYS A 252 7.57 -18.91 5.86
C CYS A 252 7.39 -19.21 7.36
N CYS A 253 7.48 -20.47 7.77
CA CYS A 253 7.42 -20.85 9.17
C CYS A 253 8.71 -20.53 9.96
N ALA A 254 9.88 -20.61 9.33
CA ALA A 254 11.14 -20.21 9.93
C ALA A 254 11.20 -18.70 10.17
N LEU A 255 10.69 -17.91 9.21
CA LEU A 255 10.62 -16.45 9.31
C LEU A 255 9.59 -15.94 10.33
N THR A 256 8.56 -16.73 10.66
CA THR A 256 7.50 -16.34 11.61
C THR A 256 7.76 -16.79 13.05
N ARG A 257 8.91 -17.43 13.36
CA ARG A 257 9.32 -17.94 14.70
C ARG A 257 8.30 -18.83 15.42
N ASN A 258 7.27 -19.33 14.74
CA ASN A 258 6.17 -20.07 15.36
C ASN A 258 6.28 -21.58 15.05
N SER A 259 7.08 -22.29 15.86
CA SER A 259 7.44 -23.69 15.64
C SER A 259 6.28 -24.68 15.78
N TRP A 260 5.23 -24.34 16.53
CA TRP A 260 4.12 -25.24 16.82
C TRP A 260 3.17 -25.47 15.63
N ASN A 261 2.99 -24.46 14.77
CA ASN A 261 2.16 -24.58 13.56
C ASN A 261 2.83 -25.46 12.48
N ILE A 262 4.15 -25.60 12.52
CA ILE A 262 4.95 -26.40 11.57
C ILE A 262 4.55 -27.88 11.66
N CYS A 263 4.48 -28.44 12.86
CA CYS A 263 4.17 -29.85 13.06
C CYS A 263 2.73 -30.22 12.64
N GLN A 264 1.77 -29.31 12.79
CA GLN A 264 0.39 -29.56 12.40
C GLN A 264 0.17 -29.47 10.88
N ILE A 265 0.82 -28.50 10.22
CA ILE A 265 0.78 -28.38 8.76
C ILE A 265 1.46 -29.59 8.12
N LEU A 266 2.63 -30.01 8.62
CA LEU A 266 3.32 -31.19 8.12
C LEU A 266 2.56 -32.51 8.36
N ARG A 267 1.73 -32.61 9.42
CA ARG A 267 0.87 -33.78 9.66
C ARG A 267 -0.30 -33.90 8.69
N ARG A 268 -0.81 -32.79 8.15
CA ARG A 268 -1.94 -32.80 7.19
C ARG A 268 -1.52 -33.21 5.78
N PHE A 269 -0.26 -33.00 5.41
CA PHE A 269 0.30 -33.53 4.17
C PHE A 269 0.80 -34.96 4.44
N GLN A 270 0.04 -35.99 4.04
CA GLN A 270 0.48 -37.39 4.12
C GLN A 270 1.76 -37.62 3.30
N PHE A 271 2.92 -37.43 3.92
CA PHE A 271 4.23 -37.72 3.34
C PHE A 271 4.61 -39.18 3.58
N ASN A 272 4.82 -39.95 2.51
CA ASN A 272 5.45 -41.26 2.60
C ASN A 272 6.91 -41.10 3.07
N PHE A 273 7.22 -41.77 4.19
CA PHE A 273 8.29 -41.42 5.13
C PHE A 273 9.71 -41.89 4.75
N CYS A 274 9.93 -42.46 3.55
CA CYS A 274 11.22 -43.10 3.24
C CYS A 274 12.30 -42.18 2.62
N ALA A 275 11.96 -41.00 2.08
CA ALA A 275 12.94 -40.12 1.43
C ALA A 275 13.36 -38.90 2.26
N SER A 276 12.66 -38.61 3.37
CA SER A 276 12.86 -37.42 4.20
C SER A 276 14.04 -37.52 5.18
N THR A 277 14.49 -38.73 5.54
CA THR A 277 15.58 -38.95 6.51
C THR A 277 16.95 -38.46 6.02
N LEU A 278 17.20 -38.47 4.71
CA LEU A 278 18.50 -38.06 4.15
C LEU A 278 18.66 -36.53 4.11
N ILE A 279 17.56 -35.81 3.87
CA ILE A 279 17.54 -34.34 3.83
C ILE A 279 17.50 -33.78 5.27
N PHE A 280 16.72 -34.38 6.18
CA PHE A 280 16.75 -34.00 7.59
C PHE A 280 18.10 -34.28 8.25
N ARG A 281 18.83 -35.33 7.85
CA ARG A 281 20.22 -35.55 8.31
C ARG A 281 21.18 -34.47 7.82
N ARG A 282 21.05 -34.00 6.57
CA ARG A 282 21.91 -32.94 6.01
C ARG A 282 21.60 -31.54 6.57
N ILE A 283 20.32 -31.23 6.79
CA ILE A 283 19.91 -29.95 7.38
C ILE A 283 20.20 -29.95 8.90
N GLY A 284 19.99 -31.09 9.58
CA GLY A 284 20.35 -31.25 10.99
C GLY A 284 21.85 -31.17 11.26
N SER A 285 22.70 -31.65 10.34
CA SER A 285 24.16 -31.49 10.47
C SER A 285 24.65 -30.05 10.25
N LEU A 286 23.90 -29.23 9.50
CA LEU A 286 24.23 -27.82 9.31
C LEU A 286 23.83 -26.96 10.52
N PHE A 287 22.78 -27.35 11.25
CA PHE A 287 22.35 -26.68 12.48
C PHE A 287 23.14 -27.08 13.73
N LEU A 288 23.92 -28.17 13.70
CA LEU A 288 24.84 -28.55 14.78
C LEU A 288 26.24 -27.94 14.63
N LEU A 289 26.47 -27.19 13.54
CA LEU A 289 27.71 -26.46 13.25
C LEU A 289 27.54 -24.94 13.36
N TRP A 290 26.43 -24.48 13.95
CA TRP A 290 26.11 -23.09 14.27
C TRP A 290 25.66 -23.03 15.74
#